data_AF-A0A346CIG6-F1
#
_entry.id   AF-A0A346CIG6-F1
#
_cell.length_a   1.000
_cell.length_b   1.000
_cell.length_c   1.000
_cell.angle_alpha   90.00
_cell.angle_beta   90.00
_cell.angle_gamma   90.00
#
_symmetry.space_group_name_H-M   'P 1'
#
loop_
_entity.id
_entity.type
_entity.pdbx_description
1 polymer ?
#
loop_
_entity_poly.entity_id
_entity_poly.type
_entity_poly.pdbx_seq_one_letter_code
_entity_poly.pdbx_strand_id
1 'polypeptide(L)'
;MLSMLAWTLMTAMVVMNAKSQFCPVLTDSYRFEHRCAYDNSLCGKEVSGSCTSTCYCRSGRMCLRNSDHTITVVKRYINNNPVKESYHTCVALSGLPRCSGNRVALYNLVPESSAFKSVEVRCRCPSPNVYLNTGLNQVYTCAPAPQLNVVG
;
A
#
# COMPACT_ATOMS: atom_id res chain seq x y z
N MET A 1 -54.81 -2.74 -32.18
CA MET A 1 -53.36 -2.70 -32.41
C MET A 1 -52.69 -2.33 -31.09
N LEU A 2 -52.29 -3.33 -30.31
CA LEU A 2 -51.67 -3.18 -28.99
C LEU A 2 -50.20 -3.63 -29.09
N SER A 3 -49.32 -2.63 -29.05
CA SER A 3 -48.02 -2.61 -28.39
C SER A 3 -47.29 -3.94 -28.12
N MET A 4 -46.21 -4.18 -28.84
CA MET A 4 -45.04 -4.90 -28.31
C MET A 4 -43.77 -4.14 -28.70
N LEU A 5 -43.39 -3.17 -27.86
CA LEU A 5 -42.04 -2.62 -27.89
C LEU A 5 -41.14 -3.65 -27.21
N ALA A 6 -40.35 -4.35 -28.01
CA ALA A 6 -39.25 -5.18 -27.55
C ALA A 6 -38.17 -4.25 -26.97
N TRP A 7 -38.17 -4.08 -25.66
CA TRP A 7 -37.05 -3.44 -24.97
C TRP A 7 -35.91 -4.46 -24.92
N THR A 8 -35.00 -4.33 -25.87
CA THR A 8 -33.68 -4.93 -25.80
C THR A 8 -32.95 -4.31 -24.60
N LEU A 9 -33.05 -4.99 -23.45
CA LEU A 9 -32.20 -4.74 -22.30
C LEU A 9 -30.76 -5.05 -22.72
N MET A 10 -30.05 -4.02 -23.16
CA MET A 10 -28.60 -4.01 -23.15
C MET A 10 -28.17 -4.12 -21.69
N THR A 11 -27.91 -5.36 -21.24
CA THR A 11 -27.14 -5.59 -20.04
C THR A 11 -25.74 -5.04 -20.31
N ALA A 12 -25.51 -3.80 -19.90
CA ALA A 12 -24.19 -3.23 -19.81
C ALA A 12 -23.38 -4.13 -18.88
N MET A 13 -22.57 -5.02 -19.46
CA MET A 13 -21.57 -5.77 -18.72
C MET A 13 -20.56 -4.74 -18.24
N VAL A 14 -20.73 -4.28 -17.00
CA VAL A 14 -19.69 -3.57 -16.29
C VAL A 14 -18.57 -4.60 -16.12
N VAL A 15 -17.56 -4.51 -16.98
CA VAL A 15 -16.29 -5.21 -16.80
C VAL A 15 -15.68 -4.61 -15.53
N MET A 16 -16.07 -5.17 -14.39
CA MET A 16 -15.34 -4.99 -13.15
C MET A 16 -13.98 -5.62 -13.43
N ASN A 17 -12.99 -4.78 -13.76
CA ASN A 17 -11.60 -5.19 -13.72
C ASN A 17 -11.38 -5.76 -12.32
N ALA A 18 -11.38 -7.08 -12.21
CA ALA A 18 -11.06 -7.80 -10.99
C ALA A 18 -9.58 -7.53 -10.73
N LYS A 19 -9.26 -6.36 -10.16
CA LYS A 19 -7.94 -6.07 -9.64
C LYS A 19 -7.66 -7.20 -8.66
N SER A 20 -6.67 -8.03 -8.98
CA SER A 20 -6.26 -9.15 -8.15
C SER A 20 -6.15 -8.68 -6.69
N GLN A 21 -6.84 -9.36 -5.78
CA GLN A 21 -6.85 -9.01 -4.35
C GLN A 21 -5.47 -9.24 -3.69
N PHE A 22 -4.60 -9.98 -4.36
CA PHE A 22 -3.25 -10.30 -3.93
C PHE A 22 -2.22 -9.77 -4.93
N CYS A 23 -1.05 -9.40 -4.40
CA CYS A 23 0.10 -9.06 -5.21
C CYS A 23 0.68 -10.34 -5.85
N PRO A 24 0.85 -10.40 -7.18
CA PRO A 24 1.56 -11.49 -7.81
C PRO A 24 2.96 -11.59 -7.22
N VAL A 25 3.39 -12.83 -7.02
CA VAL A 25 4.69 -13.14 -6.44
C VAL A 25 5.75 -13.05 -7.52
N LEU A 26 6.96 -12.58 -7.18
CA LEU A 26 8.13 -12.74 -8.03
C LEU A 26 8.26 -14.22 -8.42
N THR A 27 8.28 -14.46 -9.73
CA THR A 27 8.46 -15.79 -10.33
C THR A 27 9.91 -16.24 -10.16
N ASP A 28 10.33 -16.50 -8.93
CA ASP A 28 11.63 -17.11 -8.64
C ASP A 28 11.46 -18.40 -7.84
N SER A 29 12.17 -19.41 -8.31
CA SER A 29 12.09 -20.84 -8.00
C SER A 29 12.49 -21.23 -6.56
N TYR A 30 12.75 -20.26 -5.67
CA TYR A 30 13.25 -20.49 -4.31
C TYR A 30 12.42 -19.75 -3.24
N ARG A 31 11.30 -20.37 -2.83
CA ARG A 31 10.36 -19.82 -1.81
C ARG A 31 10.99 -19.43 -0.46
N PHE A 32 12.17 -19.93 -0.12
CA PHE A 32 12.79 -19.72 1.20
C PHE A 32 13.67 -18.47 1.28
N GLU A 33 14.34 -18.05 0.20
CA GLU A 33 15.22 -16.86 0.20
C GLU A 33 14.47 -15.52 0.16
N HIS A 34 13.20 -15.59 -0.24
CA HIS A 34 12.33 -14.42 -0.40
C HIS A 34 11.35 -14.25 0.77
N ARG A 35 11.56 -14.83 1.95
CA ARG A 35 10.68 -14.56 3.10
C ARG A 35 10.86 -13.13 3.61
N CYS A 36 9.76 -12.49 4.00
CA CYS A 36 9.83 -11.18 4.64
C CYS A 36 10.55 -11.30 6.00
N ALA A 37 11.30 -10.25 6.37
CA ALA A 37 12.11 -10.26 7.60
C ALA A 37 11.27 -10.27 8.88
N TYR A 38 10.08 -9.66 8.84
CA TYR A 38 9.15 -9.56 9.96
C TYR A 38 7.74 -9.95 9.53
N ASP A 39 6.88 -10.29 10.49
CA ASP A 39 5.48 -10.63 10.22
C ASP A 39 4.70 -9.42 9.71
N ASN A 40 4.99 -8.24 10.26
CA ASN A 40 4.43 -6.94 9.90
C ASN A 40 5.25 -6.20 8.84
N SER A 41 6.02 -6.93 8.02
CA SER A 41 6.82 -6.30 6.96
C SER A 41 5.96 -5.75 5.82
N LEU A 42 6.54 -4.78 5.10
CA LEU A 42 6.10 -4.48 3.74
C LEU A 42 6.41 -5.67 2.83
N CYS A 43 5.39 -6.10 2.09
CA CYS A 43 5.47 -7.28 1.22
C CYS A 43 5.39 -6.94 -0.26
N GLY A 44 4.79 -5.79 -0.61
CA GLY A 44 4.63 -5.39 -2.01
C GLY A 44 4.55 -3.89 -2.17
N LYS A 45 4.68 -3.45 -3.43
CA LYS A 45 4.62 -2.05 -3.84
C LYS A 45 3.72 -1.91 -5.06
N GLU A 46 2.92 -0.85 -5.07
CA GLU A 46 2.10 -0.48 -6.22
C GLU A 46 2.92 0.43 -7.16
N VAL A 47 3.06 0.02 -8.43
CA VAL A 47 3.71 0.79 -9.50
C VAL A 47 2.77 0.80 -10.70
N SER A 48 2.33 1.99 -11.12
CA SER A 48 1.46 2.18 -12.29
C SER A 48 0.17 1.34 -12.25
N GLY A 49 -0.41 1.11 -11.07
CA GLY A 49 -1.65 0.33 -10.87
C GLY A 49 -1.47 -1.18 -10.84
N SER A 50 -0.22 -1.66 -10.95
CA SER A 50 0.16 -3.04 -10.73
C SER A 50 0.86 -3.18 -9.39
N CYS A 51 0.56 -4.23 -8.64
CA CYS A 51 1.37 -4.59 -7.47
C CYS A 51 2.38 -5.66 -7.86
N THR A 52 3.58 -5.57 -7.28
CA THR A 52 4.53 -6.67 -7.25
C THR A 52 4.87 -7.02 -5.81
N SER A 53 4.78 -8.31 -5.46
CA SER A 53 5.25 -8.80 -4.15
C SER A 53 6.75 -9.01 -4.20
N THR A 54 7.46 -8.47 -3.21
CA THR A 54 8.93 -8.54 -3.07
C THR A 54 9.36 -9.67 -2.12
N CYS A 55 8.45 -10.10 -1.24
CA CYS A 55 8.71 -11.20 -0.32
C CYS A 55 7.45 -12.02 0.00
N TYR A 56 7.65 -13.26 0.43
CA TYR A 56 6.62 -14.13 0.96
C TYR A 56 6.35 -13.77 2.42
N CYS A 57 5.09 -13.47 2.72
CA CYS A 57 4.65 -13.33 4.09
C CYS A 57 4.81 -14.65 4.84
N ARG A 58 5.11 -14.54 6.14
CA ARG A 58 5.30 -15.70 7.01
C ARG A 58 3.98 -16.40 7.31
N SER A 59 4.07 -17.65 7.76
CA SER A 59 2.92 -18.45 8.21
C SER A 59 1.81 -18.63 7.16
N GLY A 60 2.19 -18.71 5.87
CA GLY A 60 1.25 -18.96 4.77
C GLY A 60 0.35 -17.77 4.41
N ARG A 61 0.58 -16.58 4.98
CA ARG A 61 -0.17 -15.37 4.63
C ARG A 61 0.17 -14.91 3.21
N MET A 62 -0.76 -14.18 2.60
CA MET A 62 -0.58 -13.57 1.28
C MET A 62 -0.36 -12.07 1.40
N CYS A 63 0.36 -11.49 0.44
CA CYS A 63 0.49 -10.04 0.33
C CYS A 63 -0.78 -9.45 -0.30
N LEU A 64 -1.65 -8.87 0.53
CA LEU A 64 -2.97 -8.39 0.12
C LEU A 64 -2.96 -6.92 -0.31
N ARG A 65 -3.84 -6.56 -1.26
CA ARG A 65 -3.95 -5.21 -1.86
C ARG A 65 -5.16 -4.41 -1.36
N ASN A 66 -5.86 -4.89 -0.34
CA ASN A 66 -7.02 -4.18 0.21
C ASN A 66 -6.59 -2.96 1.06
N SER A 67 -7.54 -2.10 1.42
CA SER A 67 -7.29 -0.86 2.17
C SER A 67 -6.67 -1.11 3.55
N ASP A 68 -7.05 -2.20 4.22
CA ASP A 68 -6.52 -2.55 5.54
C ASP A 68 -5.10 -3.13 5.47
N HIS A 69 -4.58 -3.43 4.28
CA HIS A 69 -3.21 -3.88 4.07
C HIS A 69 -2.35 -2.84 3.35
N THR A 70 -2.89 -1.67 3.02
CA THR A 70 -2.21 -0.67 2.18
C THR A 70 -1.77 0.53 3.02
N ILE A 71 -0.49 0.88 2.93
CA ILE A 71 0.04 2.13 3.47
C ILE A 71 0.39 3.08 2.32
N THR A 72 0.24 4.39 2.58
CA THR A 72 0.69 5.43 1.66
C THR A 72 1.81 6.22 2.31
N VAL A 73 2.96 6.22 1.65
CA VAL A 73 4.16 6.92 2.07
C VAL A 73 4.31 8.16 1.20
N VAL A 74 4.56 9.31 1.82
CA VAL A 74 4.96 10.50 1.08
C VAL A 74 6.48 10.51 0.95
N LYS A 75 6.96 10.38 -0.29
CA LYS A 75 8.38 10.30 -0.59
C LYS A 75 9.05 11.68 -0.57
N ARG A 76 8.43 12.65 -1.25
CA ARG A 76 8.91 14.02 -1.40
C ARG A 76 7.78 14.93 -1.88
N TYR A 77 8.04 16.23 -1.93
CA TYR A 77 7.16 17.21 -2.56
C TYR A 77 7.82 17.73 -3.83
N ILE A 78 7.06 17.81 -4.93
CA ILE A 78 7.47 18.46 -6.17
C ILE A 78 6.46 19.59 -6.42
N ASN A 79 6.92 20.84 -6.46
CA ASN A 79 6.05 22.01 -6.61
C ASN A 79 4.87 21.99 -5.61
N ASN A 80 5.16 21.72 -4.33
CA ASN A 80 4.19 21.54 -3.25
C ASN A 80 3.20 20.37 -3.39
N ASN A 81 3.32 19.55 -4.44
CA ASN A 81 2.51 18.35 -4.59
C ASN A 81 3.19 17.13 -3.95
N PRO A 82 2.52 16.40 -3.04
CA PRO A 82 3.08 15.20 -2.45
C PRO A 82 3.22 14.09 -3.50
N VAL A 83 4.44 13.61 -3.69
CA VAL A 83 4.71 12.38 -4.44
C VAL A 83 4.48 11.20 -3.50
N LYS A 84 3.38 10.49 -3.72
CA LYS A 84 2.92 9.38 -2.89
C LYS A 84 3.31 8.05 -3.53
N GLU A 85 3.72 7.12 -2.68
CA GLU A 85 3.92 5.71 -3.06
C GLU A 85 3.08 4.82 -2.14
N SER A 86 2.46 3.79 -2.72
CA SER A 86 1.63 2.85 -1.96
C SER A 86 2.36 1.52 -1.80
N TYR A 87 2.35 1.00 -0.58
CA TYR A 87 2.94 -0.29 -0.23
C TYR A 87 1.90 -1.17 0.45
N HIS A 88 2.15 -2.47 0.40
CA HIS A 88 1.29 -3.49 0.99
C HIS A 88 1.99 -4.21 2.13
N THR A 89 1.21 -4.68 3.10
CA THR A 89 1.69 -5.28 4.35
C THR A 89 1.24 -6.73 4.48
N CYS A 90 2.06 -7.53 5.16
CA CYS A 90 1.74 -8.93 5.46
C CYS A 90 0.67 -9.12 6.54
N VAL A 91 0.38 -8.09 7.33
CA VAL A 91 -0.65 -8.09 8.38
C VAL A 91 -1.62 -6.95 8.14
N ALA A 92 -2.85 -7.13 8.59
CA ALA A 92 -3.84 -6.07 8.62
C ALA A 92 -3.36 -4.91 9.51
N LEU A 93 -3.42 -3.69 8.99
CA LEU A 93 -3.13 -2.46 9.71
C LEU A 93 -4.04 -2.30 10.91
N SER A 94 -5.31 -2.71 10.83
CA SER A 94 -6.25 -2.74 11.96
C SER A 94 -5.74 -3.54 13.16
N GLY A 95 -4.89 -4.55 12.95
CA GLY A 95 -4.24 -5.34 13.98
C GLY A 95 -3.01 -4.68 14.62
N LEU A 96 -2.54 -3.55 14.08
CA LEU A 96 -1.41 -2.79 14.62
C LEU A 96 -1.88 -1.67 15.57
N PRO A 97 -1.10 -1.33 16.61
CA PRO A 97 -1.40 -0.18 17.45
C PRO A 97 -1.36 1.12 16.62
N ARG A 98 -2.16 2.12 17.01
CA ARG A 98 -2.09 3.46 16.40
C ARG A 98 -0.75 4.11 16.74
N CYS A 99 -0.13 4.78 15.78
CA CYS A 99 1.06 5.58 16.05
C CYS A 99 0.71 6.76 16.98
N SER A 100 1.56 7.05 17.95
CA SER A 100 1.40 8.15 18.90
C SER A 100 2.54 9.17 18.74
N GLY A 101 2.21 10.43 18.47
CA GLY A 101 3.19 11.52 18.33
C GLY A 101 4.29 11.19 17.31
N ASN A 102 5.55 11.43 17.69
CA ASN A 102 6.72 11.24 16.82
C ASN A 102 7.30 9.82 16.87
N ARG A 103 6.49 8.80 17.23
CA ARG A 103 6.97 7.41 17.19
C ARG A 103 7.31 7.00 15.76
N VAL A 104 8.40 6.26 15.64
CA VAL A 104 8.82 5.63 14.38
C VAL A 104 7.74 4.64 13.94
N ALA A 105 7.17 4.90 12.77
CA ALA A 105 6.11 4.11 12.16
C ALA A 105 6.67 3.08 11.16
N LEU A 106 7.71 3.47 10.40
CA LEU A 106 8.46 2.60 9.49
C LEU A 106 9.96 2.85 9.66
N TYR A 107 10.76 1.82 9.44
CA TYR A 107 12.22 1.88 9.49
C TYR A 107 12.85 1.21 8.27
N ASN A 108 13.99 1.73 7.79
CA ASN A 108 14.76 1.22 6.63
C ASN A 108 14.03 1.25 5.28
N LEU A 109 13.05 2.12 5.09
CA LEU A 109 12.41 2.26 3.77
C LEU A 109 13.20 3.20 2.87
N VAL A 110 13.75 2.64 1.77
CA VAL A 110 14.26 3.40 0.63
C VAL A 110 13.22 3.31 -0.48
N PRO A 111 12.47 4.39 -0.77
CA PRO A 111 11.33 4.29 -1.69
C PRO A 111 11.69 3.82 -3.11
N GLU A 112 12.88 4.18 -3.58
CA GLU A 112 13.40 3.84 -4.91
C GLU A 112 13.98 2.43 -5.00
N SER A 113 14.18 1.77 -3.86
CA SER A 113 14.75 0.43 -3.82
C SER A 113 13.67 -0.63 -4.03
N SER A 114 14.02 -1.68 -4.75
CA SER A 114 13.26 -2.94 -4.76
C SER A 114 13.51 -3.77 -3.48
N ALA A 115 14.46 -3.39 -2.63
CA ALA A 115 14.88 -4.13 -1.45
C ALA A 115 14.20 -3.64 -0.15
N PHE A 116 12.87 -3.64 -0.10
CA PHE A 116 12.10 -3.27 1.11
C PHE A 116 11.58 -4.46 1.92
N LYS A 117 12.03 -5.70 1.65
CA LYS A 117 11.62 -6.91 2.39
C LYS A 117 11.99 -6.91 3.88
N SER A 118 12.85 -5.97 4.30
CA SER A 118 13.30 -5.75 5.69
C SER A 118 12.63 -4.54 6.37
N VAL A 119 11.68 -3.87 5.70
CA VAL A 119 10.94 -2.74 6.28
C VAL A 119 9.89 -3.29 7.23
N GLU A 120 9.92 -2.84 8.48
CA GLU A 120 8.98 -3.20 9.53
C GLU A 120 7.92 -2.11 9.71
N VAL A 121 6.63 -2.49 9.72
CA VAL A 121 5.52 -1.56 10.04
C VAL A 121 5.15 -1.67 11.52
N ARG A 122 5.57 -0.71 12.33
CA ARG A 122 5.45 -0.78 13.80
C ARG A 122 4.09 -0.37 14.32
N CYS A 123 3.42 0.55 13.62
CA CYS A 123 2.14 1.09 14.02
C CYS A 123 1.37 1.59 12.80
N ARG A 124 0.05 1.68 12.92
CA ARG A 124 -0.81 2.19 11.85
C ARG A 124 -0.97 3.70 11.92
N CYS A 125 -0.93 4.33 10.76
CA CYS A 125 -1.31 5.74 10.55
C CYS A 125 -2.74 5.87 10.04
N PRO A 126 -3.71 6.19 10.90
CA PRO A 126 -5.07 6.44 10.44
C PRO A 126 -5.14 7.76 9.66
N SER A 127 -5.93 7.74 8.57
CA SER A 127 -6.33 8.94 7.83
C SER A 127 -6.85 10.01 8.80
N PRO A 128 -6.50 11.30 8.63
CA PRO A 128 -5.81 11.91 7.47
C PRO A 128 -4.26 11.88 7.54
N ASN A 129 -3.69 11.14 8.48
CA ASN A 129 -2.23 11.07 8.63
C ASN A 129 -1.60 10.15 7.58
N VAL A 130 -0.35 10.45 7.24
CA VAL A 130 0.48 9.70 6.29
C VAL A 130 1.82 9.34 6.94
N TYR A 131 2.48 8.34 6.36
CA TYR A 131 3.84 8.00 6.73
C TYR A 131 4.77 9.00 6.04
N LEU A 132 5.38 9.88 6.83
CA LEU A 132 6.24 10.96 6.36
C LEU A 132 7.69 10.69 6.75
N ASN A 133 8.61 10.85 5.80
CA ASN A 133 10.04 10.73 6.08
C ASN A 133 10.48 11.91 6.97
N THR A 134 11.22 11.63 8.04
CA THR A 134 11.68 12.66 9.00
C THR A 134 12.95 13.39 8.55
N GLY A 135 13.46 13.14 7.35
CA GLY A 135 14.75 13.64 6.86
C GLY A 135 15.96 12.91 7.45
N LEU A 136 15.73 11.92 8.32
CA LEU A 136 16.76 11.13 8.99
C LEU A 136 16.64 9.67 8.51
N ASN A 137 17.70 9.16 7.89
CA ASN A 137 18.01 7.74 7.71
C ASN A 137 16.81 6.79 7.50
N GLN A 138 16.03 6.97 6.43
CA GLN A 138 15.00 5.99 6.02
C GLN A 138 13.94 5.72 7.11
N VAL A 139 13.78 6.66 8.05
CA VAL A 139 12.82 6.62 9.16
C VAL A 139 11.58 7.41 8.78
N TYR A 140 10.41 6.83 9.06
CA TYR A 140 9.13 7.48 8.82
C TYR A 140 8.33 7.57 10.10
N THR A 141 7.67 8.71 10.30
CA THR A 141 6.74 8.95 11.40
C THR A 141 5.34 9.14 10.86
N CYS A 142 4.37 9.08 11.77
CA CYS A 142 2.99 9.40 11.46
C CYS A 142 2.74 10.89 11.61
N ALA A 143 2.37 11.58 10.54
CA ALA A 143 2.07 13.01 10.59
C ALA A 143 0.87 13.34 9.70
N PRO A 144 0.16 14.45 9.98
CA PRO A 144 -0.86 14.95 9.06
C PRO A 144 -0.25 15.09 7.67
N ALA A 145 -0.95 14.65 6.62
CA ALA A 145 -0.58 15.08 5.28
C ALA A 145 -0.57 16.62 5.29
N PRO A 146 0.53 17.30 4.91
CA PRO A 146 0.54 18.74 4.87
C PRO A 146 -0.60 19.16 3.95
N GLN A 147 -1.52 19.94 4.53
CA GLN A 147 -2.65 20.43 3.80
C GLN A 147 -2.09 21.35 2.71
N LEU A 148 -2.48 21.08 1.46
CA LEU A 148 -2.37 22.08 0.41
C LEU A 148 -3.12 23.29 0.95
N ASN A 149 -2.41 24.38 1.24
CA ASN A 149 -3.04 25.69 1.26
C ASN A 149 -3.56 25.90 -0.17
N VAL A 150 -4.81 25.54 -0.41
CA VAL A 150 -5.58 26.11 -1.50
C VAL A 150 -5.74 27.57 -1.10
N VAL A 151 -4.82 28.40 -1.56
CA VAL A 151 -5.03 29.85 -1.57
C VAL A 151 -6.29 30.05 -2.41
N GLY A 152 -7.31 30.62 -1.78
CA GLY A 152 -8.66 30.78 -2.33
C GLY A 152 -8.74 31.66 -3.56
#